data_AF-E3S612-F1
#
_entry.id   AF-E3S612-F1
#
_cell.length_a   1.000
_cell.length_b   1.000
_cell.length_c   1.000
_cell.angle_alpha   90.00
_cell.angle_beta   90.00
_cell.angle_gamma   90.00
#
_symmetry.space_group_name_H-M   'P 1'
#
loop_
_entity.id
_entity.type
_entity.pdbx_description
1 polymer ?
#
loop_
_entity_poly.entity_id
_entity_poly.type
_entity_poly.pdbx_seq_one_letter_code
_entity_poly.pdbx_strand_id
1 'polypeptide(L)'
;MSPTQKSQVETPKDLTSLLSDLDDRADRILASLFVLWDLDTRYSELGKNLTRQDYIDVLRSTTEKMEAELGVVERKTGLLGDDRLFEWIDGGGNDKEKQKRQRFVMRLTEKMKDLEKQMVEAKNGYLGDK
;
A
#
# COMPACT_ATOMS: atom_id res chain seq x y z
N MET A 1 -29.88 38.92 23.80
CA MET A 1 -30.02 37.90 22.73
C MET A 1 -28.62 37.36 22.47
N SER A 2 -28.36 36.10 22.79
CA SER A 2 -27.04 35.49 22.59
C SER A 2 -26.95 34.97 21.15
N PRO A 3 -25.87 35.23 20.41
CA PRO A 3 -25.70 34.64 19.09
C PRO A 3 -25.33 33.16 19.25
N THR A 4 -26.18 32.28 18.73
CA THR A 4 -25.88 30.84 18.62
C THR A 4 -24.71 30.67 17.67
N GLN A 5 -23.54 30.41 18.23
CA GLN A 5 -22.33 30.06 17.51
C GLN A 5 -22.62 28.73 16.79
N LYS A 6 -22.90 28.79 15.48
CA LYS A 6 -22.97 27.60 14.63
C LYS A 6 -21.62 26.92 14.73
N SER A 7 -21.56 25.79 15.42
CA SER A 7 -20.45 24.84 15.32
C SER A 7 -20.21 24.62 13.84
N GLN A 8 -19.10 25.15 13.33
CA GLN A 8 -18.59 24.77 12.03
C GLN A 8 -18.31 23.28 12.16
N VAL A 9 -19.18 22.45 11.60
CA VAL A 9 -18.88 21.05 11.34
C VAL A 9 -17.69 21.12 10.40
N GLU A 10 -16.47 20.97 10.95
CA GLU A 10 -15.29 20.77 10.13
C GLU A 10 -15.62 19.58 9.24
N THR A 11 -15.73 19.85 7.94
CA THR A 11 -15.91 18.79 6.95
C THR A 11 -14.78 17.79 7.18
N PRO A 12 -15.07 16.50 7.41
CA PRO A 12 -14.02 15.51 7.59
C PRO A 12 -13.01 15.68 6.45
N LYS A 13 -11.73 15.86 6.77
CA LYS A 13 -10.68 16.03 5.75
C LYS A 13 -10.88 14.93 4.72
N ASP A 14 -11.13 15.30 3.47
CA ASP A 14 -11.38 14.31 2.44
C ASP A 14 -10.13 13.43 2.29
N LEU A 15 -10.24 12.17 2.73
CA LEU A 15 -9.16 11.19 2.68
C LEU A 15 -9.08 10.49 1.33
N THR A 16 -9.98 10.78 0.38
CA THR A 16 -10.06 10.08 -0.91
C THR A 16 -8.71 10.04 -1.62
N SER A 17 -8.03 11.18 -1.73
CA SER A 17 -6.72 11.24 -2.41
C SER A 17 -5.64 10.45 -1.67
N LEU A 18 -5.61 10.53 -0.34
CA LEU A 18 -4.63 9.83 0.47
C LEU A 18 -4.81 8.30 0.39
N LEU A 19 -6.05 7.84 0.53
CA LEU A 19 -6.38 6.42 0.50
C LEU A 19 -6.25 5.82 -0.90
N SER A 20 -6.59 6.57 -1.95
CA SER A 20 -6.37 6.12 -3.34
C SER A 20 -4.89 5.98 -3.66
N ASP A 21 -4.06 6.95 -3.24
CA ASP A 21 -2.61 6.85 -3.45
C ASP A 21 -2.00 5.70 -2.64
N LEU A 22 -2.53 5.39 -1.45
CA LEU A 22 -2.13 4.18 -0.70
C LEU A 22 -2.51 2.88 -1.45
N ASP A 23 -3.71 2.82 -2.04
CA ASP A 23 -4.17 1.67 -2.85
C ASP A 23 -3.24 1.44 -4.06
N ASP A 24 -2.94 2.52 -4.81
CA ASP A 24 -2.08 2.48 -5.99
C ASP A 24 -0.64 2.08 -5.64
N ARG A 25 -0.10 2.55 -4.51
CA ARG A 25 1.26 2.22 -4.08
C ARG A 25 1.37 0.78 -3.61
N ALA A 26 0.39 0.30 -2.85
CA ALA A 26 0.35 -1.10 -2.47
C ALA A 26 0.35 -2.01 -3.72
N ASP A 27 -0.40 -1.65 -4.77
CA ASP A 27 -0.39 -2.40 -6.03
C ASP A 27 0.98 -2.39 -6.72
N ARG A 28 1.71 -1.27 -6.70
CA ARG A 28 3.07 -1.19 -7.26
C ARG A 28 4.07 -2.04 -6.50
N ILE A 29 3.95 -2.08 -5.17
CA ILE A 29 4.83 -2.89 -4.33
C ILE A 29 4.56 -4.37 -4.58
N LEU A 30 3.29 -4.79 -4.62
CA LEU A 30 2.89 -6.16 -4.94
C LEU A 30 3.36 -6.58 -6.34
N ALA A 31 3.24 -5.70 -7.34
CA ALA A 31 3.75 -5.96 -8.69
C ALA A 31 5.28 -6.12 -8.69
N SER A 32 6.00 -5.32 -7.90
CA SER A 32 7.46 -5.42 -7.78
C SER A 32 7.89 -6.73 -7.13
N LEU A 33 7.19 -7.15 -6.06
CA LEU A 33 7.39 -8.46 -5.43
C LEU A 33 7.15 -9.61 -6.40
N PHE A 34 6.08 -9.54 -7.19
CA PHE A 34 5.80 -10.54 -8.22
C PHE A 34 6.92 -10.65 -9.25
N VAL A 35 7.45 -9.52 -9.73
CA VAL A 35 8.59 -9.52 -10.68
C VAL A 35 9.82 -10.16 -10.05
N LEU A 36 10.11 -9.89 -8.78
CA LEU A 36 11.24 -10.51 -8.07
C LEU A 36 11.08 -12.03 -7.93
N TRP A 37 9.89 -12.50 -7.56
CA TRP A 37 9.59 -13.94 -7.49
C TRP A 37 9.63 -14.65 -8.84
N ASP A 38 9.06 -14.03 -9.87
CA ASP A 38 9.07 -14.59 -11.23
C ASP A 38 10.50 -14.69 -11.78
N LEU A 39 11.31 -13.65 -11.52
CA LEU A 39 12.71 -13.63 -11.91
C LEU A 39 13.53 -14.70 -11.19
N ASP A 40 13.31 -14.89 -9.89
CA ASP A 40 13.98 -15.91 -9.09
C ASP A 40 13.62 -17.33 -9.55
N THR A 41 12.31 -17.59 -9.73
CA THR A 41 11.80 -18.89 -10.20
C THR A 41 12.35 -19.25 -11.59
N ARG A 42 12.43 -18.27 -12.49
CA ARG A 42 12.92 -18.49 -13.86
C ARG A 42 14.43 -18.40 -13.98
N TYR A 43 15.17 -17.97 -12.95
CA TYR A 43 16.62 -17.77 -13.05
C TYR A 43 17.35 -19.05 -13.47
N SER A 44 16.95 -20.21 -12.93
CA SER A 44 17.49 -21.51 -13.31
C SER A 44 17.26 -21.85 -14.80
N GLU A 45 16.23 -21.28 -15.42
CA GLU A 45 15.89 -21.46 -16.84
C GLU A 45 16.54 -20.37 -17.72
N LEU A 46 16.71 -19.16 -17.19
CA LEU A 46 17.27 -17.98 -17.85
C LEU A 46 18.79 -18.04 -18.06
N GLY A 47 19.49 -18.99 -17.41
CA GLY A 47 20.93 -19.23 -17.58
C GLY A 47 21.38 -19.48 -19.03
N LYS A 48 20.46 -19.61 -19.99
CA LYS A 48 20.75 -19.72 -21.43
C LYS A 48 20.75 -18.38 -22.20
N ASN A 49 20.09 -17.32 -21.70
CA ASN A 49 19.85 -16.08 -22.48
C ASN A 49 20.12 -14.76 -21.73
N LEU A 50 20.14 -14.72 -20.40
CA LEU A 50 20.42 -13.50 -19.63
C LEU A 50 21.85 -13.52 -19.08
N THR A 51 22.56 -12.39 -19.15
CA THR A 51 23.83 -12.29 -18.43
C THR A 51 23.55 -12.16 -16.93
N ARG A 52 24.44 -12.71 -16.10
CA ARG A 52 24.34 -12.58 -14.64
C ARG A 52 24.24 -11.12 -14.19
N GLN A 53 24.82 -10.19 -14.96
CA GLN A 53 24.78 -8.76 -14.68
C GLN A 53 23.38 -8.17 -14.87
N ASP A 54 22.69 -8.51 -15.96
CA ASP A 54 21.32 -8.05 -16.23
C ASP A 54 20.37 -8.48 -15.10
N TYR A 55 20.54 -9.71 -14.59
CA TYR A 55 19.78 -10.21 -13.45
C TYR A 55 20.02 -9.39 -12.18
N ILE A 56 21.29 -9.10 -11.86
CA ILE A 56 21.66 -8.27 -10.69
C ILE A 56 21.07 -6.86 -10.82
N ASP A 57 21.09 -6.28 -12.02
CA ASP A 57 20.62 -4.91 -12.25
C ASP A 57 19.08 -4.82 -12.14
N VAL A 58 18.35 -5.83 -12.63
CA VAL A 58 16.89 -5.92 -12.43
C VAL A 58 16.53 -6.09 -10.96
N LEU A 59 17.22 -6.99 -10.24
CA LEU A 59 17.02 -7.16 -8.80
C LEU A 59 17.22 -5.85 -8.04
N ARG A 60 18.33 -5.16 -8.30
CA ARG A 60 18.66 -3.88 -7.64
C ARG A 60 17.61 -2.82 -7.95
N SER A 61 17.33 -2.58 -9.24
CA SER A 61 16.38 -1.56 -9.67
C SER A 61 14.97 -1.79 -9.11
N THR A 62 14.54 -3.05 -9.05
CA THR A 62 13.21 -3.42 -8.54
C THR A 62 13.14 -3.27 -7.02
N THR A 63 14.19 -3.68 -6.31
CA THR A 63 14.27 -3.53 -4.84
C THR A 63 14.30 -2.06 -4.42
N GLU A 64 15.12 -1.22 -5.08
CA GLU A 64 15.19 0.22 -4.78
C GLU A 64 13.83 0.93 -4.97
N LYS A 65 13.11 0.60 -6.05
CA LYS A 65 11.76 1.14 -6.29
C LYS A 65 10.78 0.69 -5.20
N MET A 66 10.86 -0.58 -4.81
CA MET A 66 10.00 -1.16 -3.79
C MET A 66 10.23 -0.49 -2.43
N GLU A 67 11.49 -0.30 -2.00
CA GLU A 67 11.84 0.39 -0.76
C GLU A 67 11.36 1.84 -0.76
N ALA A 68 11.50 2.55 -1.87
CA ALA A 68 11.00 3.91 -2.01
C ALA A 68 9.48 3.99 -1.84
N GLU A 69 8.73 3.07 -2.46
CA GLU A 69 7.28 3.00 -2.33
C GLU A 69 6.83 2.61 -0.92
N LEU A 70 7.50 1.63 -0.29
CA LEU A 70 7.27 1.24 1.11
C LEU A 70 7.46 2.42 2.07
N GLY A 71 8.55 3.17 1.93
CA GLY A 71 8.80 4.34 2.76
C GLY A 71 7.70 5.40 2.61
N VAL A 72 7.07 5.52 1.43
CA VAL A 72 5.91 6.40 1.26
C VAL A 72 4.67 5.84 1.94
N VAL A 73 4.40 4.54 1.81
CA VAL A 73 3.28 3.86 2.47
C VAL A 73 3.38 4.00 3.99
N GLU A 74 4.54 3.74 4.59
CA GLU A 74 4.76 3.89 6.04
C GLU A 74 4.49 5.33 6.52
N ARG A 75 5.02 6.32 5.81
CA ARG A 75 4.76 7.73 6.15
C ARG A 75 3.29 8.09 6.04
N LYS A 76 2.59 7.61 5.02
CA LYS A 76 1.19 7.95 4.75
C LYS A 76 0.21 7.22 5.66
N THR A 77 0.47 5.95 5.97
CA THR A 77 -0.28 5.19 6.97
C THR A 77 -0.14 5.81 8.35
N GLY A 78 1.05 6.32 8.71
CA GLY A 78 1.24 7.10 9.94
C GLY A 78 0.42 8.39 10.04
N LEU A 79 -0.15 8.90 8.93
CA LEU A 79 -1.07 10.05 8.92
C LEU A 79 -2.53 9.64 9.12
N LEU A 80 -2.83 8.34 8.98
CA LEU A 80 -4.15 7.76 9.22
C LEU A 80 -4.26 7.37 10.69
N GLY A 81 -5.20 8.00 11.39
CA GLY A 81 -5.67 7.52 12.69
C GLY A 81 -7.02 6.85 12.52
N ASP A 82 -7.31 5.84 13.34
CA ASP A 82 -8.59 5.11 13.30
C ASP A 82 -9.79 6.06 13.41
N ASP A 83 -9.69 7.07 14.27
CA ASP A 83 -10.72 8.11 14.43
C ASP A 83 -10.98 8.87 13.13
N ARG A 84 -9.92 9.22 12.37
CA ARG A 84 -10.06 9.94 11.09
C ARG A 84 -10.67 9.06 10.01
N LEU A 85 -10.34 7.77 9.99
CA LEU A 85 -10.94 6.82 9.05
C LEU A 85 -12.43 6.64 9.35
N PHE A 86 -12.78 6.52 10.63
CA PHE A 86 -14.16 6.43 11.07
C PHE A 86 -14.95 7.69 10.71
N GLU A 87 -14.43 8.88 11.04
CA GLU A 87 -15.04 10.16 10.67
C GLU A 87 -15.22 10.32 9.17
N TRP A 88 -14.23 9.90 8.37
CA TRP A 88 -14.35 9.93 6.91
C TRP A 88 -15.39 8.95 6.40
N ILE A 89 -15.51 7.74 6.96
CA ILE A 89 -16.57 6.79 6.59
C ILE A 89 -17.94 7.37 6.94
N ASP A 90 -18.11 7.87 8.16
CA ASP A 90 -19.40 8.38 8.66
C ASP A 90 -19.80 9.71 8.02
N GLY A 91 -18.83 10.48 7.52
CA GLY A 91 -19.04 11.71 6.75
C GLY A 91 -19.60 11.50 5.33
N GLY A 92 -19.97 10.27 4.94
CA GLY A 92 -20.68 10.01 3.69
C GLY A 92 -22.10 10.60 3.69
N GLY A 93 -22.52 11.21 2.57
CA GLY A 93 -23.80 11.92 2.49
C GLY A 93 -25.04 11.02 2.51
N ASN A 94 -24.86 9.71 2.35
CA ASN A 94 -25.90 8.69 2.48
C ASN A 94 -25.30 7.32 2.81
N ASP A 95 -26.15 6.37 3.22
CA ASP A 95 -25.73 5.02 3.62
C ASP A 95 -24.97 4.27 2.52
N LYS A 96 -25.35 4.47 1.25
CA LYS A 96 -24.66 3.84 0.12
C LYS A 96 -23.22 4.33 -0.01
N GLU A 97 -22.99 5.63 0.20
CA GLU A 97 -21.66 6.22 0.22
C GLU A 97 -20.85 5.76 1.43
N LYS A 98 -21.44 5.76 2.63
CA LYS A 98 -20.79 5.23 3.85
C LYS A 98 -20.35 3.78 3.65
N GLN A 99 -21.22 2.93 3.12
CA GLN A 99 -20.89 1.54 2.79
C GLN A 99 -19.78 1.43 1.72
N LYS A 100 -19.76 2.32 0.71
CA LYS A 100 -18.68 2.34 -0.30
C LYS A 100 -17.35 2.70 0.35
N ARG A 101 -17.32 3.72 1.20
CA ARG A 101 -16.13 4.15 1.97
C ARG A 101 -15.64 3.04 2.90
N GLN A 102 -16.56 2.39 3.63
CA GLN A 102 -16.24 1.26 4.50
C GLN A 102 -15.62 0.09 3.74
N ARG A 103 -16.26 -0.37 2.65
CA ARG A 103 -15.71 -1.46 1.82
C ARG A 103 -14.32 -1.12 1.27
N PHE A 104 -14.11 0.13 0.90
CA PHE A 104 -12.81 0.59 0.42
C PHE A 104 -11.72 0.51 1.50
N VAL A 105 -12.01 1.04 2.71
CA VAL A 105 -11.08 0.98 3.85
C VAL A 105 -10.78 -0.47 4.24
N MET A 106 -11.79 -1.35 4.28
CA MET A 106 -11.59 -2.77 4.58
C MET A 106 -10.66 -3.43 3.56
N ARG A 107 -10.92 -3.25 2.26
CA ARG A 107 -10.07 -3.81 1.20
C ARG A 107 -8.63 -3.28 1.28
N LEU A 108 -8.45 -1.98 1.52
CA LEU A 108 -7.13 -1.39 1.65
C LEU A 108 -6.39 -1.96 2.87
N THR A 109 -7.09 -2.14 3.99
CA THR A 109 -6.54 -2.76 5.20
C THR A 109 -6.09 -4.20 4.97
N GLU A 110 -6.91 -5.00 4.28
CA GLU A 110 -6.56 -6.36 3.88
C GLU A 110 -5.34 -6.37 2.96
N LYS A 111 -5.32 -5.50 1.94
CA LYS A 111 -4.18 -5.37 1.02
C LYS A 111 -2.88 -5.00 1.75
N MET A 112 -2.94 -4.09 2.73
CA MET A 112 -1.75 -3.71 3.52
C MET A 112 -1.26 -4.85 4.42
N LYS A 113 -2.15 -5.65 4.99
CA LYS A 113 -1.79 -6.85 5.76
C LYS A 113 -1.16 -7.92 4.88
N ASP A 114 -1.73 -8.17 3.71
CA ASP A 114 -1.18 -9.10 2.73
C ASP A 114 0.20 -8.65 2.25
N LEU A 115 0.36 -7.34 2.04
CA LEU A 115 1.64 -6.77 1.67
C LEU A 115 2.67 -6.94 2.79
N GLU A 116 2.33 -6.63 4.04
CA GLU A 116 3.21 -6.83 5.20
C GLU A 116 3.64 -8.30 5.29
N LYS A 117 2.71 -9.23 5.13
CA LYS A 117 2.99 -10.67 5.12
C LYS A 117 3.96 -11.04 3.99
N GLN A 118 3.71 -10.62 2.76
CA GLN A 118 4.58 -10.92 1.62
C GLN A 118 5.98 -10.29 1.78
N MET A 119 6.07 -9.10 2.38
CA MET A 119 7.35 -8.46 2.69
C MET A 119 8.15 -9.26 3.73
N VAL A 120 7.48 -9.78 4.76
CA VAL A 120 8.11 -10.68 5.76
C VAL A 120 8.55 -11.98 5.11
N GLU A 121 7.72 -12.59 4.27
CA GLU A 121 8.06 -13.80 3.53
C GLU A 121 9.23 -13.58 2.58
N ALA A 122 9.25 -12.49 1.81
CA ALA A 122 10.36 -12.12 0.94
C ALA A 122 11.64 -11.93 1.76
N LYS A 123 11.58 -11.18 2.87
CA LYS A 123 12.73 -11.00 3.77
C LYS A 123 13.24 -12.34 4.31
N ASN A 124 12.36 -13.25 4.69
CA ASN A 124 12.76 -14.56 5.22
C ASN A 124 13.25 -15.51 4.14
N GLY A 125 12.67 -15.49 2.94
CA GLY A 125 13.10 -16.30 1.80
C GLY A 125 14.46 -15.86 1.25
N TYR A 126 14.70 -14.56 1.15
CA TYR A 126 16.00 -14.02 0.71
C TYR A 126 17.09 -14.05 1.80
N LEU A 127 16.74 -14.19 3.08
CA LEU A 127 17.69 -14.36 4.19
C LEU A 127 17.85 -15.82 4.65
N GLY A 128 17.07 -16.75 4.07
CA GLY A 128 16.80 -18.07 4.64
C GLY A 128 17.38 -19.29 3.92
N ASP A 129 18.12 -19.11 2.83
CA ASP A 129 18.98 -20.17 2.30
C ASP A 129 20.43 -19.95 2.79
N LYS A 130 20.72 -20.55 3.95
CA LYS A 130 22.07 -20.89 4.40
C LYS A 130 22.19 -22.39 4.54
#